data_AF-A0A7M3ZBE4-F1
#
_entry.id   AF-A0A7M3ZBE4-F1
#
_cell.length_a   1.000
_cell.length_b   1.000
_cell.length_c   1.000
_cell.angle_alpha   90.00
_cell.angle_beta   90.00
_cell.angle_gamma   90.00
#
_symmetry.space_group_name_H-M   'P 1'
#
loop_
_entity.id
_entity.type
_entity.pdbx_description
1 polymer ?
#
loop_
_entity_poly.entity_id
_entity_poly.type
_entity_poly.pdbx_seq_one_letter_code
_entity_poly.pdbx_strand_id
1 'polypeptide(L)'
;VVLHCQADGCSGEMVREPYVMDCWFDSGCAFFAQWHHPFAGTEKLEHNFPIDYICEGVDQTRGWFYTLLAVSTTVFDSICYKRCLSLGLILDANGKKMSKSLGNIV
;
A
#
# COMPACT_ATOMS: atom_id res chain seq x y z
N VAL A 1 -9.94 20.59 11.73
CA VAL A 1 -11.05 19.95 12.48
C VAL A 1 -10.59 19.81 13.91
N VAL A 2 -11.20 20.55 14.84
CA VAL A 2 -10.97 20.40 16.28
C VAL A 2 -12.09 19.52 16.81
N LEU A 3 -11.74 18.44 17.51
CA LEU A 3 -12.71 17.52 18.11
C LEU A 3 -12.72 17.75 19.61
N HIS A 4 -13.89 17.63 20.25
CA HIS A 4 -13.97 17.65 21.71
C HIS A 4 -13.65 16.26 22.27
N CYS A 5 -12.89 16.24 23.38
CA CYS A 5 -12.60 15.02 24.13
C CYS A 5 -13.91 14.29 24.48
N GLN A 6 -13.99 13.00 24.15
CA GLN A 6 -15.21 12.19 24.33
C GLN A 6 -15.28 11.49 25.70
N ALA A 7 -14.25 11.63 26.55
CA ALA A 7 -14.21 11.00 27.86
C ALA A 7 -15.06 11.80 28.88
N ASP A 8 -15.77 11.10 29.77
CA ASP A 8 -16.60 11.74 30.79
C ASP A 8 -15.76 12.68 31.68
N GLY A 9 -16.23 13.94 31.80
CA GLY A 9 -15.53 14.99 32.57
C GLY A 9 -14.35 15.65 31.86
N CYS A 10 -14.06 15.28 30.61
CA CYS A 10 -12.96 15.85 29.83
C CYS A 10 -13.44 17.01 28.95
N SER A 11 -12.99 18.23 29.24
CA SER A 11 -13.27 19.44 28.43
C SER A 11 -12.18 19.78 27.43
N GLY A 12 -11.20 18.89 27.24
CA GLY A 12 -10.05 19.13 26.36
C GLY A 12 -10.41 19.19 24.87
N GLU A 13 -9.65 19.97 24.12
CA GLU A 13 -9.70 20.02 22.66
C GLU A 13 -8.67 19.07 22.06
N MET A 14 -9.08 18.31 21.04
CA MET A 14 -8.22 17.43 20.26
C MET A 14 -7.98 18.05 18.90
N VAL A 15 -6.72 18.34 18.62
CA VAL A 15 -6.27 18.89 17.33
C VAL A 15 -5.60 17.78 16.54
N ARG A 16 -5.93 17.67 15.26
CA ARG A 16 -5.30 16.70 14.36
C ARG A 16 -3.80 17.02 14.23
N GLU A 17 -2.98 15.99 14.32
CA GLU A 17 -1.55 16.09 14.01
C GLU A 17 -1.33 16.54 12.55
N PRO A 18 -0.44 17.52 12.28
CA PRO A 18 -0.12 17.99 10.93
C PRO A 18 0.52 16.94 10.01
N TYR A 19 1.05 15.85 10.54
CA TYR A 19 1.78 14.86 9.73
C TYR A 19 0.86 14.09 8.78
N VAL A 20 1.45 13.68 7.66
CA VAL A 20 0.84 12.80 6.67
C VAL A 20 1.50 11.43 6.73
N MET A 21 0.77 10.41 6.30
CA MET A 21 1.31 9.06 6.19
C MET A 21 2.26 8.94 4.99
N ASP A 22 3.17 7.98 5.08
CA ASP A 22 4.01 7.57 3.95
C ASP A 22 3.14 6.97 2.83
N CYS A 23 3.45 7.27 1.57
CA CYS A 23 2.68 6.78 0.42
C CYS A 23 2.79 5.26 0.26
N TRP A 24 3.82 4.63 0.83
CA TRP A 24 3.90 3.17 0.87
C TRP A 24 2.85 2.54 1.79
N PHE A 25 2.38 3.27 2.80
CA PHE A 25 1.25 2.83 3.63
C PHE A 25 -0.05 2.83 2.82
N ASP A 26 -0.30 3.91 2.05
CA ASP A 26 -1.48 4.00 1.20
C ASP A 26 -1.50 2.87 0.15
N SER A 27 -0.37 2.63 -0.52
CA SER A 27 -0.26 1.53 -1.48
C SER A 27 -0.37 0.15 -0.82
N GLY A 28 0.17 -0.04 0.39
CA GLY A 28 0.00 -1.28 1.17
C GLY A 28 -1.46 -1.57 1.54
N CYS A 29 -2.29 -0.54 1.66
CA CYS A 29 -3.73 -0.67 1.91
C CYS A 29 -4.56 -0.95 0.65
N ALA A 30 -3.98 -0.91 -0.54
CA ALA A 30 -4.71 -0.90 -1.81
C ALA A 30 -5.69 -2.09 -1.95
N PHE A 31 -5.31 -3.27 -1.46
CA PHE A 31 -6.11 -4.49 -1.64
C PHE A 31 -7.48 -4.44 -0.95
N PHE A 32 -7.66 -3.68 0.13
CA PHE A 32 -8.97 -3.48 0.78
C PHE A 32 -9.52 -2.07 0.60
N ALA A 33 -8.65 -1.05 0.54
CA ALA A 33 -9.05 0.35 0.42
C ALA A 33 -9.74 0.65 -0.92
N GLN A 34 -9.37 -0.05 -2.00
CA GLN A 34 -10.02 0.09 -3.31
C GLN A 34 -11.54 -0.18 -3.29
N TRP A 35 -12.02 -0.95 -2.31
CA TRP A 35 -13.44 -1.27 -2.14
C TRP A 35 -14.09 -0.53 -0.98
N HIS A 36 -13.42 0.51 -0.46
CA HIS A 36 -13.92 1.31 0.65
C HIS A 36 -14.26 0.45 1.89
N HIS A 37 -13.51 -0.65 2.09
CA HIS A 37 -13.66 -1.49 3.27
C HIS A 37 -13.31 -0.68 4.54
N PRO A 38 -14.07 -0.84 5.65
CA PRO A 38 -15.20 -1.74 5.86
C PRO A 38 -16.59 -1.15 5.52
N PHE A 39 -16.66 0.04 4.94
CA PHE A 39 -17.89 0.83 4.86
C PHE A 39 -18.85 0.45 3.71
N ALA A 40 -18.35 -0.18 2.65
CA ALA A 40 -19.15 -0.53 1.46
C ALA A 40 -19.45 -2.04 1.32
N GLY A 41 -19.32 -2.80 2.41
CA GLY A 41 -19.51 -4.26 2.45
C GLY A 41 -18.20 -5.05 2.27
N THR A 42 -18.23 -6.33 2.64
CA THR A 42 -17.03 -7.20 2.69
C THR A 42 -16.93 -8.20 1.55
N GLU A 43 -18.01 -8.45 0.81
CA GLU A 43 -18.08 -9.49 -0.23
C GLU A 43 -16.95 -9.40 -1.26
N LYS A 44 -16.63 -8.19 -1.74
CA LYS A 44 -15.53 -7.98 -2.69
C LYS A 44 -14.18 -8.35 -2.08
N LEU A 45 -13.93 -7.97 -0.84
CA LEU A 45 -12.69 -8.31 -0.17
C LEU A 45 -12.60 -9.83 0.05
N GLU A 46 -13.64 -10.43 0.61
CA GLU A 46 -13.69 -11.88 0.90
C GLU A 46 -13.51 -12.74 -0.35
N HIS A 47 -14.07 -12.32 -1.50
CA HIS A 47 -13.93 -13.09 -2.74
C HIS A 47 -12.57 -12.93 -3.42
N ASN A 48 -11.88 -11.81 -3.21
CA ASN A 48 -10.66 -11.46 -3.95
C ASN A 48 -9.38 -11.49 -3.08
N PHE A 49 -9.50 -11.67 -1.77
CA PHE A 49 -8.38 -11.76 -0.83
C PHE A 49 -8.24 -13.18 -0.25
N PRO A 50 -7.03 -13.76 -0.23
CA PRO A 50 -5.75 -13.18 -0.66
C PRO A 50 -5.55 -13.20 -2.18
N ILE A 51 -4.81 -12.21 -2.69
CA ILE A 51 -4.58 -11.99 -4.13
C ILE A 51 -3.89 -13.21 -4.74
N ASP A 52 -4.38 -13.74 -5.86
CA ASP A 52 -3.80 -14.95 -6.45
C ASP A 52 -2.41 -14.75 -7.07
N TYR A 53 -2.14 -13.56 -7.59
CA TYR A 53 -0.91 -13.23 -8.32
C TYR A 53 -0.62 -11.72 -8.31
N ILE A 54 0.65 -11.36 -8.13
CA ILE A 54 1.18 -10.01 -8.28
C ILE A 54 2.47 -10.03 -9.09
N CYS A 55 2.70 -9.00 -9.91
CA CYS A 55 3.86 -8.90 -10.79
C CYS A 55 4.37 -7.48 -10.88
N GLU A 56 5.59 -7.24 -10.39
CA GLU A 56 6.24 -5.92 -10.45
C GLU A 56 7.76 -6.06 -10.58
N GLY A 57 8.46 -4.93 -10.76
CA GLY A 57 9.92 -4.87 -10.79
C GLY A 57 10.58 -5.28 -9.46
N VAL A 58 11.83 -5.75 -9.53
CA VAL A 58 12.64 -6.17 -8.37
C VAL A 58 12.82 -5.09 -7.29
N ASP A 59 12.75 -3.83 -7.68
CA ASP A 59 12.74 -2.69 -6.76
C ASP A 59 11.57 -2.73 -5.76
N GLN A 60 10.45 -3.38 -6.10
CA GLN A 60 9.30 -3.50 -5.20
C GLN A 60 9.53 -4.41 -4.00
N THR A 61 10.62 -5.18 -3.96
CA THR A 61 11.04 -5.95 -2.76
C THR A 61 11.39 -5.07 -1.57
N ARG A 62 11.62 -3.77 -1.79
CA ARG A 62 11.85 -2.74 -0.75
C ARG A 62 10.73 -1.67 -0.75
N GLY A 63 9.64 -1.90 -1.46
CA GLY A 63 8.50 -1.01 -1.57
C GLY A 63 7.20 -1.78 -1.40
N TRP A 64 6.42 -1.88 -2.47
CA TRP A 64 5.03 -2.33 -2.39
C TRP A 64 4.85 -3.77 -1.91
N PHE A 65 5.74 -4.70 -2.30
CA PHE A 65 5.66 -6.08 -1.81
C PHE A 65 5.79 -6.14 -0.28
N TYR A 66 6.68 -5.32 0.29
CA TYR A 66 6.86 -5.25 1.73
C TYR A 66 5.62 -4.67 2.42
N THR A 67 5.10 -3.53 1.94
CA THR A 67 3.97 -2.89 2.63
C THR A 67 2.67 -3.66 2.51
N LEU A 68 2.42 -4.32 1.38
CA LEU A 68 1.31 -5.27 1.23
C LEU A 68 1.38 -6.39 2.28
N LEU A 69 2.56 -7.02 2.43
CA LEU A 69 2.76 -8.08 3.43
C LEU A 69 2.61 -7.54 4.86
N ALA A 70 3.22 -6.41 5.17
CA ALA A 70 3.19 -5.81 6.51
C ALA A 70 1.77 -5.44 6.94
N VAL A 71 1.01 -4.75 6.08
CA VAL A 71 -0.38 -4.37 6.36
C VAL A 71 -1.27 -5.60 6.46
N SER A 72 -1.17 -6.54 5.52
CA SER A 72 -1.98 -7.76 5.52
C SER A 72 -1.75 -8.61 6.78
N THR A 73 -0.49 -8.79 7.17
CA THR A 73 -0.13 -9.55 8.38
C THR A 73 -0.64 -8.84 9.63
N THR A 74 -0.49 -7.52 9.72
CA THR A 74 -0.83 -6.77 10.94
C THR A 74 -2.34 -6.60 11.12
N VAL A 75 -3.09 -6.38 10.04
CA VAL A 75 -4.52 -6.04 10.08
C VAL A 75 -5.42 -7.25 9.91
N PHE A 76 -5.01 -8.22 9.08
CA PHE A 76 -5.87 -9.35 8.68
C PHE A 76 -5.29 -10.72 9.07
N ASP A 77 -4.12 -10.78 9.72
CA ASP A 77 -3.43 -12.02 10.11
C ASP A 77 -3.34 -13.05 8.96
N SER A 78 -3.03 -12.55 7.76
CA SER A 78 -3.03 -13.35 6.53
C SER A 78 -1.95 -12.88 5.55
N ILE A 79 -1.55 -13.78 4.66
CA ILE A 79 -0.71 -13.43 3.49
C ILE A 79 -1.48 -12.50 2.55
N CYS A 80 -0.79 -11.54 1.93
CA CYS A 80 -1.46 -10.61 1.01
C CYS A 80 -1.70 -11.22 -0.38
N TYR A 81 -0.72 -11.99 -0.87
CA TYR A 81 -0.73 -12.61 -2.19
C TYR A 81 -0.15 -14.03 -2.16
N LYS A 82 -0.69 -14.91 -3.02
CA LYS A 82 -0.30 -16.34 -3.10
C LYS A 82 0.91 -16.56 -3.99
N ARG A 83 1.09 -15.74 -5.03
CA ARG A 83 2.20 -15.84 -6.00
C ARG A 83 2.74 -14.46 -6.33
N CYS A 84 4.05 -14.32 -6.38
CA CYS A 84 4.73 -13.08 -6.69
C CYS A 84 5.78 -13.32 -7.79
N LEU A 85 5.65 -12.62 -8.91
CA LEU A 85 6.67 -12.57 -9.95
C LEU A 85 7.44 -11.27 -9.86
N SER A 86 8.76 -11.36 -9.68
CA SER A 86 9.64 -10.20 -9.65
C SER A 86 10.41 -10.10 -10.97
N LEU A 87 10.15 -9.02 -11.70
CA LEU A 87 10.78 -8.75 -13.00
C LEU A 87 12.11 -8.03 -12.84
N GLY A 88 13.04 -8.30 -13.76
CA GLY A 88 14.27 -7.51 -13.91
C GLY A 88 13.98 -6.10 -14.45
N LEU A 89 14.99 -5.24 -14.38
CA LEU A 89 14.90 -3.89 -14.95
C LEU A 89 15.23 -3.91 -16.44
N ILE A 90 14.45 -3.20 -17.25
CA ILE A 90 14.78 -2.96 -18.65
C ILE A 90 15.92 -1.93 -18.71
N LEU A 91 16.93 -2.24 -19.52
CA LEU A 91 18.13 -1.44 -19.69
C LEU A 91 18.19 -0.86 -21.11
N ASP A 92 18.91 0.26 -21.26
CA ASP A 92 19.25 0.81 -22.58
C ASP A 92 20.32 -0.04 -23.29
N ALA A 93 20.65 0.32 -24.54
CA ALA A 93 21.64 -0.37 -25.35
C ALA A 93 23.05 -0.42 -24.73
N ASN A 94 23.34 0.42 -23.75
CA ASN A 94 24.62 0.48 -23.03
C ASN A 94 24.53 -0.17 -21.63
N GLY A 95 23.42 -0.85 -21.31
CA GLY A 95 23.20 -1.51 -20.03
C GLY A 95 22.86 -0.56 -18.88
N LYS A 96 22.53 0.72 -19.14
CA LYS A 96 22.09 1.65 -18.09
C LYS A 96 20.60 1.52 -17.86
N LYS A 97 20.16 1.71 -16.61
CA LYS A 97 18.73 1.83 -16.28
C LYS A 97 18.11 2.95 -17.11
N MET A 98 17.01 2.65 -17.79
CA MET A 98 16.28 3.66 -18.55
C MET A 98 15.63 4.68 -17.60
N SER A 99 15.72 5.95 -17.95
CA SER A 99 15.16 7.06 -17.19
C SER A 99 14.60 8.13 -18.12
N LYS A 100 13.39 8.62 -17.80
CA LYS A 100 12.81 9.77 -18.47
C LYS A 100 13.70 11.01 -18.38
N SER A 101 14.40 11.21 -17.25
CA SER A 101 15.27 12.37 -17.05
C SER A 101 16.57 12.30 -17.87
N LEU A 102 17.06 11.10 -18.16
CA LEU A 102 18.26 10.89 -18.98
C LEU A 102 17.93 10.82 -20.48
N GLY A 103 16.66 10.74 -20.85
CA GLY A 103 16.21 10.64 -22.25
C GLY A 103 16.59 9.32 -22.93
N ASN A 104 17.10 8.32 -22.19
CA ASN A 104 17.51 7.02 -22.71
C ASN A 104 16.36 5.99 -22.69
N ILE A 105 15.16 6.45 -23.04
CA ILE A 105 13.97 5.61 -23.19
C ILE A 105 13.83 5.16 -24.64
N VAL A 106 13.25 3.99 -24.85
CA VAL A 106 12.88 3.44 -26.16
C VAL A 106 11.37 3.44 -26.29
#